data_AF-A0A6G8DE82-F1
#
_entry.id   AF-A0A6G8DE82-F1
#
_cell.length_a   1.000
_cell.length_b   1.000
_cell.length_c   1.000
_cell.angle_alpha   90.00
_cell.angle_beta   90.00
_cell.angle_gamma   90.00
#
_symmetry.space_group_name_H-M   'P 1'
#
loop_
_entity.id
_entity.type
_entity.pdbx_description
1 polymer ?
#
loop_
_entity_poly.entity_id
_entity_poly.type
_entity_poly.pdbx_seq_one_letter_code
_entity_poly.pdbx_strand_id
1 'polypeptide(L)'
;MIYSDKFVWLHFPKNAGTKVEKIFSEYFSDRKDIFQDSIDGDDSNSFWHDAIFDRERRDSSFSVGDREVVICVRRLRTWLVSRYNYEKKRSPSIPHDYSNLLTGRFFESNGYLNHADYYVEKYFSGVKDRAEKISFIRIENFAEDFRRVFGSYMDVDVIPDDVLCSRDNKSYNSIPDDFLTEMKLGMPKLYEHCPKWKELEMLAYGGVEKN
;
A
#
# COMPACT_ATOMS: atom_id res chain seq x y z
N MET A 1 -6.27 9.09 -4.23
CA MET A 1 -5.68 9.58 -2.98
C MET A 1 -6.78 10.13 -2.09
N ILE A 2 -6.48 10.33 -0.80
CA ILE A 2 -7.34 11.04 0.14
C ILE A 2 -6.48 12.13 0.77
N TYR A 3 -6.94 13.37 0.81
CA TYR A 3 -6.12 14.48 1.27
C TYR A 3 -6.93 15.60 1.91
N SER A 4 -6.24 16.45 2.66
CA SER A 4 -6.74 17.70 3.23
C SER A 4 -5.64 18.76 3.11
N ASP A 5 -5.82 19.90 3.79
CA ASP A 5 -4.76 20.90 3.96
C ASP A 5 -3.64 20.43 4.90
N LYS A 6 -3.87 19.35 5.68
CA LYS A 6 -2.93 18.85 6.69
C LYS A 6 -2.18 17.61 6.26
N PHE A 7 -2.81 16.73 5.47
CA PHE A 7 -2.22 15.46 5.09
C PHE A 7 -2.56 15.06 3.65
N VAL A 8 -1.77 14.16 3.09
CA VAL A 8 -2.05 13.39 1.87
C VAL A 8 -1.82 11.92 2.20
N TRP A 9 -2.89 11.14 2.14
CA TRP A 9 -2.79 9.69 2.14
C TRP A 9 -2.45 9.20 0.73
N LEU A 10 -1.25 8.64 0.60
CA LEU A 10 -0.75 8.03 -0.62
C LEU A 10 -1.24 6.58 -0.71
N HIS A 11 -2.00 6.29 -1.76
CA HIS A 11 -2.43 4.92 -2.02
C HIS A 11 -1.29 4.08 -2.62
N PHE A 12 -0.47 3.47 -1.77
CA PHE A 12 0.48 2.45 -2.19
C PHE A 12 -0.27 1.14 -2.51
N PRO A 13 -0.28 0.66 -3.77
CA PRO A 13 -1.01 -0.55 -4.16
C PRO A 13 -0.77 -1.75 -3.24
N LYS A 14 -1.86 -2.47 -2.94
CA LYS A 14 -1.91 -3.67 -2.08
C LYS A 14 -1.55 -3.44 -0.60
N ASN A 15 -1.47 -2.20 -0.15
CA ASN A 15 -1.33 -1.85 1.28
C ASN A 15 -2.66 -1.34 1.86
N ALA A 16 -3.71 -2.17 1.80
CA ALA A 16 -5.04 -1.88 2.37
C ALA A 16 -5.76 -0.63 1.83
N GLY A 17 -5.50 -0.23 0.58
CA GLY A 17 -6.15 0.93 -0.03
C GLY A 17 -7.67 0.92 0.03
N THR A 18 -8.31 -0.17 -0.38
CA THR A 18 -9.77 -0.35 -0.31
C THR A 18 -10.31 -0.24 1.12
N LYS A 19 -9.52 -0.60 2.14
CA LYS A 19 -9.96 -0.50 3.53
C LYS A 19 -9.99 0.96 3.99
N VAL A 20 -8.89 1.69 3.75
CA VAL A 20 -8.80 3.11 4.09
C VAL A 20 -9.90 3.89 3.37
N GLU A 21 -10.05 3.63 2.07
CA GLU A 21 -11.10 4.22 1.24
C GLU A 21 -12.50 4.06 1.83
N LYS A 22 -12.91 2.83 2.14
CA LYS A 22 -14.21 2.54 2.75
C LYS A 22 -14.41 3.27 4.07
N ILE A 23 -13.38 3.28 4.93
CA ILE A 23 -13.44 4.00 6.21
C ILE A 23 -13.73 5.49 5.96
N PHE A 24 -13.01 6.11 5.02
CA PHE A 24 -13.22 7.52 4.71
C PHE A 24 -14.58 7.81 4.10
N SER A 25 -15.05 6.97 3.18
CA SER A 25 -16.37 7.14 2.56
C SER A 25 -17.53 6.90 3.53
N GLU A 26 -17.40 5.96 4.46
CA GLU A 26 -18.46 5.61 5.40
C GLU A 26 -18.52 6.55 6.62
N TYR A 27 -17.36 6.92 7.17
CA TYR A 27 -17.30 7.66 8.44
C TYR A 27 -16.94 9.14 8.29
N PHE A 28 -16.41 9.56 7.14
CA PHE A 28 -15.90 10.92 6.93
C PHE A 28 -16.40 11.58 5.64
N SER A 29 -17.43 11.05 4.98
CA SER A 29 -17.97 11.63 3.73
C SER A 29 -18.60 13.03 3.91
N ASP A 30 -19.08 13.36 5.10
CA ASP A 30 -19.65 14.68 5.41
C ASP A 30 -18.58 15.76 5.70
N ARG A 31 -17.29 15.37 5.77
CA ARG A 31 -16.18 16.29 6.04
C ARG A 31 -15.80 17.06 4.77
N LYS A 32 -16.09 18.37 4.76
CA LYS A 32 -15.80 19.27 3.63
C LYS A 32 -14.32 19.60 3.45
N ASP A 33 -13.51 19.37 4.47
CA ASP A 33 -12.06 19.59 4.47
C ASP A 33 -11.26 18.35 4.00
N ILE A 34 -11.95 17.24 3.73
CA ILE A 34 -11.35 16.00 3.23
C ILE A 34 -11.79 15.78 1.79
N PHE A 35 -10.81 15.59 0.91
CA PHE A 35 -11.00 15.30 -0.49
C PHE A 35 -10.60 13.86 -0.75
N GLN A 36 -11.45 13.12 -1.45
CA GLN A 36 -11.18 11.75 -1.86
C GLN A 36 -11.30 11.68 -3.38
N ASP A 37 -10.20 11.28 -4.05
CA ASP A 37 -10.24 11.04 -5.49
C ASP A 37 -11.22 9.90 -5.80
N SER A 38 -11.88 9.98 -6.95
CA SER A 38 -12.73 8.89 -7.44
C SER A 38 -11.91 7.62 -7.67
N ILE A 39 -12.46 6.49 -7.25
CA ILE A 39 -11.94 5.17 -7.59
C ILE A 39 -12.53 4.82 -8.96
N ASP A 40 -11.70 4.84 -10.00
CA ASP A 40 -11.98 4.25 -11.32
C ASP A 40 -13.41 4.46 -11.87
N GLY A 41 -13.63 5.59 -12.55
CA GLY A 41 -14.62 5.69 -13.63
C GLY A 41 -13.96 5.41 -14.99
N ASP A 42 -14.76 5.27 -16.06
CA ASP A 42 -14.32 5.13 -17.48
C ASP A 42 -13.45 6.30 -18.00
N ASP A 43 -13.09 7.26 -17.14
CA ASP A 43 -12.32 8.44 -17.46
C ASP A 43 -10.82 8.19 -17.33
N SER A 44 -10.10 8.65 -18.36
CA SER A 44 -8.63 8.83 -18.44
C SER A 44 -7.97 9.64 -17.30
N ASN A 45 -8.70 9.95 -16.22
CA ASN A 45 -8.32 10.80 -15.09
C ASN A 45 -8.33 10.06 -13.73
N SER A 46 -8.18 8.73 -13.67
CA SER A 46 -8.04 8.04 -12.37
C SER A 46 -6.70 8.40 -11.69
N PHE A 47 -6.76 9.36 -10.75
CA PHE A 47 -5.64 9.79 -9.90
C PHE A 47 -5.45 8.89 -8.68
N TRP A 48 -6.39 7.97 -8.45
CA TRP A 48 -6.42 7.09 -7.29
C TRP A 48 -5.12 6.30 -7.08
N HIS A 49 -4.48 5.91 -8.18
CA HIS A 49 -3.27 5.09 -8.21
C HIS A 49 -1.99 5.87 -8.55
N ASP A 50 -2.05 7.19 -8.66
CA ASP A 50 -0.85 7.99 -8.94
C ASP A 50 0.10 7.95 -7.74
N ALA A 51 1.40 7.98 -8.04
CA ALA A 51 2.36 8.45 -7.05
C ALA A 51 2.23 9.96 -6.88
N ILE A 52 2.69 10.50 -5.75
CA ILE A 52 2.66 11.96 -5.50
C ILE A 52 3.31 12.74 -6.64
N PHE A 53 4.48 12.31 -7.10
CA PHE A 53 5.19 12.98 -8.19
C PHE A 53 4.42 12.93 -9.51
N ASP A 54 3.77 11.79 -9.81
CA ASP A 54 2.93 11.66 -11.00
C ASP A 54 1.73 12.60 -10.94
N ARG A 55 1.12 12.75 -9.76
CA ARG A 55 0.00 13.66 -9.52
C ARG A 55 0.42 15.12 -9.65
N GLU A 56 1.50 15.55 -9.01
CA GLU A 56 2.04 16.92 -9.12
C GLU A 56 2.43 17.28 -10.56
N ARG A 57 2.92 16.31 -11.33
CA ARG A 57 3.23 16.50 -12.75
C ARG A 57 1.97 16.63 -13.62
N ARG A 58 0.91 15.87 -13.34
CA ARG A 58 -0.32 15.85 -14.16
C ARG A 58 -1.26 17.00 -13.80
N ASP A 59 -1.30 17.40 -12.54
CA ASP A 59 -2.20 18.44 -12.02
C ASP A 59 -1.39 19.52 -11.30
N SER A 60 -1.15 20.64 -11.99
CA SER A 60 -0.42 21.79 -11.44
C SER A 60 -1.13 22.48 -10.28
N SER A 61 -2.42 22.20 -10.04
CA SER A 61 -3.14 22.70 -8.87
C SER A 61 -2.91 21.84 -7.61
N PHE A 62 -2.37 20.63 -7.78
CA PHE A 62 -2.00 19.75 -6.69
C PHE A 62 -0.52 19.90 -6.35
N SER A 63 -0.23 20.17 -5.08
CA SER A 63 1.12 19.98 -4.52
C SER A 63 1.02 19.44 -3.10
N VAL A 64 1.91 18.53 -2.73
CA VAL A 64 1.99 18.06 -1.34
C VAL A 64 2.32 19.21 -0.39
N GLY A 65 3.10 20.21 -0.83
CA GLY A 65 3.44 21.38 -0.01
C GLY A 65 3.99 20.96 1.36
N ASP A 66 3.40 21.50 2.43
CA ASP A 66 3.79 21.20 3.81
C ASP A 66 3.03 20.04 4.48
N ARG A 67 2.10 19.42 3.76
CA ARG A 67 1.24 18.35 4.28
C ARG A 67 2.06 17.13 4.69
N GLU A 68 1.57 16.43 5.69
CA GLU A 68 2.10 15.13 6.07
C GLU A 68 1.70 14.06 5.05
N VAL A 69 2.64 13.21 4.64
CA VAL A 69 2.38 12.09 3.74
C VAL A 69 2.09 10.85 4.58
N VAL A 70 0.87 10.34 4.51
CA VAL A 70 0.47 9.10 5.19
C VAL A 70 0.57 7.94 4.20
N ILE A 71 1.32 6.90 4.55
CA ILE A 71 1.54 5.74 3.71
C ILE A 71 1.20 4.47 4.48
N CYS A 72 0.29 3.66 3.91
CA CYS A 72 0.11 2.31 4.38
C CYS A 72 1.25 1.42 3.85
N VAL A 73 1.88 0.65 4.72
CA VAL A 73 2.97 -0.28 4.37
C VAL A 73 2.66 -1.65 4.93
N ARG A 74 2.96 -2.68 4.14
CA ARG A 74 2.85 -4.08 4.47
C ARG A 74 4.21 -4.75 4.34
N ARG A 75 4.47 -5.75 5.17
CA ARG A 75 5.67 -6.60 5.04
C ARG A 75 5.76 -7.22 3.64
N LEU A 76 6.98 -7.31 3.11
CA LEU A 76 7.31 -7.74 1.75
C LEU A 76 6.65 -9.06 1.41
N ARG A 77 6.75 -10.04 2.31
CA ARG A 77 6.19 -11.38 2.11
C ARG A 77 4.69 -11.33 1.89
N THR A 78 3.97 -10.72 2.83
CA THR A 78 2.50 -10.64 2.78
C THR A 78 2.02 -9.69 1.68
N TRP A 79 2.84 -8.71 1.27
CA TRP A 79 2.60 -7.88 0.10
C TRP A 79 2.72 -8.67 -1.21
N LEU A 80 3.82 -9.41 -1.41
CA LEU A 80 4.06 -10.27 -2.58
C LEU A 80 2.95 -11.30 -2.75
N VAL A 81 2.58 -12.01 -1.67
CA VAL A 81 1.46 -12.97 -1.67
C VAL A 81 0.15 -12.29 -2.09
N SER A 82 -0.12 -11.09 -1.58
CA SER A 82 -1.33 -10.35 -1.93
C SER A 82 -1.32 -9.84 -3.37
N ARG A 83 -0.15 -9.43 -3.86
CA ARG A 83 0.01 -8.96 -5.24
C ARG A 83 -0.16 -10.11 -6.22
N TYR A 84 0.54 -11.23 -6.00
CA TYR A 84 0.43 -12.43 -6.83
C TYR A 84 -1.01 -12.92 -6.95
N ASN A 85 -1.71 -13.11 -5.82
CA ASN A 85 -3.09 -13.59 -5.84
C ASN A 85 -4.04 -12.61 -6.55
N TYR A 86 -3.79 -11.30 -6.43
CA TYR A 86 -4.56 -10.28 -7.15
C TYR A 86 -4.33 -10.35 -8.66
N GLU A 87 -3.06 -10.44 -9.09
CA GLU A 87 -2.68 -10.53 -10.50
C GLU A 87 -3.21 -11.79 -11.16
N LYS A 88 -3.02 -12.95 -10.51
CA LYS A 88 -3.52 -14.23 -10.99
C LYS A 88 -5.03 -14.25 -11.15
N LYS A 89 -5.76 -13.67 -10.20
CA LYS A 89 -7.23 -13.57 -10.28
C LYS A 89 -7.68 -12.71 -11.46
N ARG A 90 -7.05 -11.57 -11.70
CA ARG A 90 -7.48 -10.63 -12.77
C ARG A 90 -6.96 -11.00 -14.16
N SER A 91 -5.97 -11.87 -14.25
CA SER A 91 -5.35 -12.28 -15.51
C SER A 91 -5.07 -13.78 -15.56
N PRO A 92 -6.13 -14.62 -15.56
CA PRO A 92 -5.98 -16.07 -15.48
C PRO A 92 -5.31 -16.70 -16.70
N SER A 93 -5.22 -15.99 -17.83
CA SER A 93 -4.54 -16.45 -19.06
C SER A 93 -3.01 -16.30 -19.00
N ILE A 94 -2.48 -15.54 -18.04
CA ILE A 94 -1.04 -15.37 -17.88
C ILE A 94 -0.48 -16.56 -17.09
N PRO A 95 0.70 -17.09 -17.47
CA PRO A 95 1.34 -18.21 -16.76
C PRO A 95 1.97 -17.72 -15.45
N HIS A 96 1.14 -17.35 -14.48
CA HIS A 96 1.56 -16.93 -13.15
C HIS A 96 2.33 -18.06 -12.45
N ASP A 97 3.61 -17.81 -12.17
CA ASP A 97 4.48 -18.72 -11.44
C ASP A 97 4.86 -18.10 -10.08
N TYR A 98 4.44 -18.76 -8.99
CA TYR A 98 4.71 -18.32 -7.63
C TYR A 98 6.19 -18.44 -7.25
N SER A 99 6.99 -19.24 -7.96
CA SER A 99 8.43 -19.37 -7.70
C SER A 99 9.17 -18.03 -7.83
N ASN A 100 8.68 -17.14 -8.70
CA ASN A 100 9.21 -15.78 -8.89
C ASN A 100 9.19 -14.94 -7.61
N LEU A 101 8.28 -15.24 -6.67
CA LEU A 101 8.15 -14.49 -5.42
C LEU A 101 9.38 -14.61 -4.53
N LEU A 102 10.19 -15.66 -4.66
CA LEU A 102 11.46 -15.81 -3.93
C LEU A 102 12.51 -14.74 -4.30
N THR A 103 12.33 -14.10 -5.45
CA THR A 103 13.18 -13.00 -5.93
C THR A 103 12.44 -11.68 -6.02
N GLY A 104 11.29 -11.56 -5.34
CA GLY A 104 10.48 -10.34 -5.36
C GLY A 104 9.74 -10.06 -6.68
N ARG A 105 9.68 -11.04 -7.59
CA ARG A 105 9.10 -10.89 -8.92
C ARG A 105 7.69 -11.48 -9.02
N PHE A 106 6.87 -10.90 -9.89
CA PHE A 106 5.53 -11.38 -10.19
C PHE A 106 5.06 -10.86 -11.57
N PHE A 107 4.14 -11.57 -12.21
CA PHE A 107 3.54 -11.10 -13.46
C PHE A 107 2.42 -10.09 -13.20
N GLU A 108 2.36 -9.04 -14.00
CA GLU A 108 1.23 -8.11 -14.08
C GLU A 108 0.20 -8.57 -15.13
N SER A 109 -0.98 -7.95 -15.12
CA SER A 109 -2.10 -8.30 -16.03
C SER A 109 -1.81 -8.15 -17.53
N ASN A 110 -0.72 -7.47 -17.90
CA ASN A 110 -0.25 -7.34 -19.28
C ASN A 110 0.83 -8.38 -19.66
N GLY A 111 1.19 -9.29 -18.75
CA GLY A 111 2.23 -10.30 -18.97
C GLY A 111 3.65 -9.81 -18.64
N TYR A 112 3.83 -8.57 -18.21
CA TYR A 112 5.13 -8.06 -17.81
C TYR A 112 5.55 -8.65 -16.45
N LEU A 113 6.79 -9.15 -16.37
CA LEU A 113 7.38 -9.63 -15.13
C LEU A 113 7.96 -8.43 -14.36
N ASN A 114 7.22 -7.96 -13.36
CA ASN A 114 7.61 -6.81 -12.54
C ASN A 114 8.31 -7.25 -11.24
N HIS A 115 8.80 -6.28 -10.47
CA HIS A 115 9.56 -6.47 -9.23
C HIS A 115 9.03 -5.59 -8.09
N ALA A 116 9.08 -6.07 -6.85
CA ALA A 116 8.60 -5.34 -5.67
C ALA A 116 9.27 -3.96 -5.51
N ASP A 117 10.60 -3.89 -5.63
CA ASP A 117 11.35 -2.62 -5.54
C ASP A 117 10.96 -1.57 -6.57
N TYR A 118 10.40 -1.94 -7.73
CA TYR A 118 9.88 -0.97 -8.69
C TYR A 118 8.72 -0.17 -8.08
N TYR A 119 7.88 -0.81 -7.27
CA TYR A 119 6.77 -0.15 -6.60
C TYR A 119 7.25 0.78 -5.49
N VAL A 120 8.27 0.37 -4.72
CA VAL A 120 8.88 1.26 -3.73
C VAL A 120 9.47 2.47 -4.43
N GLU A 121 10.18 2.27 -5.55
CA GLU A 121 10.75 3.38 -6.31
C GLU A 121 9.66 4.35 -6.79
N LYS A 122 8.61 3.81 -7.41
CA LYS A 122 7.53 4.61 -7.96
C LYS A 122 6.79 5.41 -6.89
N TYR A 123 6.43 4.78 -5.76
CA TYR A 123 5.52 5.38 -4.80
C TYR A 123 6.23 6.07 -3.63
N PHE A 124 7.42 5.60 -3.22
CA PHE A 124 8.10 6.08 -2.02
C PHE A 124 9.31 6.97 -2.31
N SER A 125 10.10 6.70 -3.35
CA SER A 125 11.37 7.45 -3.56
C SER A 125 11.15 8.95 -3.77
N GLY A 126 10.06 9.36 -4.40
CA GLY A 126 9.71 10.79 -4.57
C GLY A 126 9.31 11.52 -3.29
N VAL A 127 9.03 10.80 -2.20
CA VAL A 127 8.68 11.39 -0.89
C VAL A 127 9.69 11.09 0.20
N LYS A 128 10.66 10.20 -0.05
CA LYS A 128 11.65 9.74 0.94
C LYS A 128 12.43 10.88 1.59
N ASP A 129 12.78 11.92 0.84
CA ASP A 129 13.51 13.09 1.35
C ASP A 129 12.67 13.94 2.31
N ARG A 130 11.37 13.67 2.42
CA ARG A 130 10.44 14.29 3.36
C ARG A 130 10.22 13.42 4.61
N ALA A 131 11.17 12.55 4.97
CA ALA A 131 11.01 11.54 6.01
C ALA A 131 10.39 12.05 7.32
N GLU A 132 10.70 13.27 7.75
CA GLU A 132 10.14 13.90 8.97
C GLU A 132 8.63 14.19 8.89
N LYS A 133 8.09 14.23 7.67
CA LYS A 133 6.67 14.44 7.36
C LYS A 133 6.02 13.18 6.77
N ILE A 134 6.56 12.00 7.05
CA ILE A 134 5.94 10.73 6.64
C ILE A 134 5.42 9.99 7.88
N SER A 135 4.14 9.68 7.86
CA SER A 135 3.54 8.74 8.82
C SER A 135 3.25 7.42 8.16
N PHE A 136 3.68 6.34 8.82
CA PHE A 136 3.40 4.98 8.37
C PHE A 136 2.21 4.37 9.11
N ILE A 137 1.35 3.69 8.35
CA ILE A 137 0.34 2.77 8.86
C ILE A 137 0.77 1.36 8.49
N ARG A 138 1.24 0.60 9.48
CA ARG A 138 1.66 -0.80 9.30
C ARG A 138 0.41 -1.66 9.20
N ILE A 139 0.24 -2.41 8.10
CA ILE A 139 -0.97 -3.22 7.89
C ILE A 139 -1.16 -4.27 8.98
N GLU A 140 -0.07 -4.81 9.53
CA GLU A 140 -0.09 -5.77 10.63
C GLU A 140 -0.61 -5.15 11.94
N ASN A 141 -0.49 -3.83 12.10
CA ASN A 141 -0.95 -3.07 13.26
C ASN A 141 -1.98 -2.00 12.85
N PHE A 142 -2.80 -2.28 11.83
CA PHE A 142 -3.61 -1.28 11.14
C PHE A 142 -4.45 -0.42 12.10
N ALA A 143 -5.19 -1.03 13.03
CA ALA A 143 -6.08 -0.29 13.93
C ALA A 143 -5.32 0.70 14.84
N GLU A 144 -4.22 0.25 15.44
CA GLU A 144 -3.36 1.07 16.30
C GLU A 144 -2.75 2.23 15.52
N ASP A 145 -2.14 1.95 14.37
CA ASP A 145 -1.48 2.97 13.57
C ASP A 145 -2.46 3.94 12.91
N PHE A 146 -3.61 3.45 12.44
CA PHE A 146 -4.65 4.30 11.86
C PHE A 146 -5.11 5.33 12.89
N ARG A 147 -5.38 4.91 14.13
CA ARG A 147 -5.75 5.82 15.21
C ARG A 147 -4.63 6.79 15.55
N ARG A 148 -3.40 6.29 15.72
CA ARG A 148 -2.23 7.12 16.05
C ARG A 148 -1.99 8.21 15.00
N VAL A 149 -2.10 7.87 13.71
CA VAL A 149 -1.84 8.80 12.61
C VAL A 149 -3.03 9.73 12.39
N PHE A 150 -4.21 9.19 12.10
CA PHE A 150 -5.37 10.00 11.71
C PHE A 150 -6.08 10.67 12.88
N GLY A 151 -5.93 10.18 14.12
CA GLY A 151 -6.49 10.81 15.32
C GLY A 151 -5.98 12.23 15.58
N SER A 152 -4.86 12.62 14.96
CA SER A 152 -4.35 14.00 14.99
C SER A 152 -5.12 14.97 14.07
N TYR A 153 -5.90 14.47 13.11
CA TYR A 153 -6.63 15.27 12.13
C TYR A 153 -8.16 15.16 12.24
N MET A 154 -8.66 14.06 12.79
CA MET A 154 -10.08 13.76 12.86
C MET A 154 -10.42 12.88 14.06
N ASP A 155 -11.68 12.93 14.49
CA ASP A 155 -12.22 12.00 15.48
C ASP A 155 -12.35 10.62 14.85
N VAL A 156 -11.42 9.72 15.19
CA VAL A 156 -11.37 8.34 14.70
C VAL A 156 -12.13 7.36 15.59
N ASP A 157 -12.63 7.82 16.75
CA ASP A 157 -13.35 6.97 17.70
C ASP A 157 -14.80 6.70 17.24
N VAL A 158 -15.28 7.47 16.26
CA VAL A 158 -16.53 7.18 15.54
C VAL A 158 -16.47 5.87 14.74
N ILE A 159 -15.27 5.32 14.48
CA ILE A 159 -15.10 4.09 13.71
C ILE A 159 -15.11 2.89 14.66
N PRO A 160 -16.02 1.92 14.46
CA PRO A 160 -16.06 0.69 15.26
C PRO A 160 -14.75 -0.11 15.23
N ASP A 161 -14.40 -0.71 16.37
CA ASP A 161 -13.18 -1.53 16.52
C ASP A 161 -13.15 -2.72 15.55
N ASP A 162 -14.30 -3.34 15.29
CA ASP A 162 -14.40 -4.48 14.37
C ASP A 162 -14.12 -4.05 12.93
N VAL A 163 -14.51 -2.84 12.52
CA VAL A 163 -14.14 -2.26 11.22
C VAL A 163 -12.63 -2.05 11.12
N LEU A 164 -12.00 -1.48 12.15
CA LEU A 164 -10.54 -1.27 12.16
C LEU A 164 -9.73 -2.56 12.29
N CYS A 165 -10.24 -3.57 12.99
CA CYS A 165 -9.58 -4.86 13.18
C CYS A 165 -9.87 -5.87 12.06
N SER A 166 -10.91 -5.66 11.25
CA SER A 166 -11.27 -6.59 10.17
C SER A 166 -10.16 -6.71 9.13
N ARG A 167 -10.03 -7.91 8.55
CA ARG A 167 -9.24 -8.11 7.32
C ARG A 167 -10.20 -8.17 6.14
N ASP A 168 -10.44 -7.01 5.53
CA ASP A 168 -11.15 -6.94 4.26
C ASP A 168 -10.29 -7.56 3.16
N ASN A 169 -10.88 -8.51 2.43
CA ASN A 169 -10.25 -9.37 1.41
C ASN A 169 -9.55 -10.63 1.96
N LYS A 170 -10.35 -11.64 2.34
CA LYS A 170 -9.92 -13.04 2.24
C LYS A 170 -9.85 -13.43 0.76
N SER A 171 -8.85 -12.92 0.04
CA SER A 171 -8.60 -13.37 -1.33
C SER A 171 -8.24 -14.86 -1.33
N TYR A 172 -8.74 -15.59 -2.33
CA TYR A 172 -8.34 -16.97 -2.61
C TYR A 172 -6.80 -17.06 -2.63
N ASN A 173 -6.25 -17.98 -1.83
CA ASN A 173 -4.81 -18.22 -1.83
C ASN A 173 -4.49 -19.31 -2.84
N SER A 174 -3.80 -18.93 -3.91
CA SER A 174 -3.39 -19.79 -5.01
C SER A 174 -1.93 -20.24 -4.91
N ILE A 175 -1.29 -19.97 -3.76
CA ILE A 175 0.09 -20.34 -3.44
C ILE A 175 0.04 -21.50 -2.44
N PRO A 176 0.73 -22.62 -2.72
CA PRO A 176 0.84 -23.76 -1.80
C PRO A 176 1.44 -23.38 -0.44
N ASP A 177 0.97 -24.03 0.64
CA ASP A 177 1.40 -23.73 2.02
C ASP A 177 2.87 -24.10 2.29
N ASP A 178 3.37 -25.15 1.64
CA ASP A 178 4.78 -25.54 1.67
C ASP A 178 5.68 -24.46 1.08
N PHE A 179 5.26 -23.86 -0.05
CA PHE A 179 5.96 -22.72 -0.65
C PHE A 179 5.89 -21.47 0.23
N LEU A 180 4.76 -21.19 0.88
CA LEU A 180 4.67 -20.08 1.85
C LEU A 180 5.63 -20.28 3.03
N THR A 181 5.82 -21.53 3.46
CA THR A 181 6.79 -21.90 4.49
C THR A 181 8.22 -21.71 4.00
N GLU A 182 8.54 -22.16 2.79
CA GLU A 182 9.84 -21.94 2.15
C GLU A 182 10.17 -20.44 2.04
N MET A 183 9.23 -19.64 1.54
CA MET A 183 9.39 -18.20 1.41
C MET A 183 9.64 -17.55 2.78
N LYS A 184 8.94 -17.99 3.83
CA LYS A 184 9.17 -17.53 5.21
C LYS A 184 10.59 -17.88 5.70
N LEU A 185 11.08 -19.09 5.44
CA LEU A 185 12.44 -19.48 5.84
C LEU A 185 13.52 -18.75 5.02
N GLY A 186 13.22 -18.41 3.76
CA GLY A 186 14.10 -17.71 2.82
C GLY A 186 14.10 -16.18 2.95
N MET A 187 13.44 -15.60 3.95
CA MET A 187 13.29 -14.14 4.08
C MET A 187 14.62 -13.35 4.01
N PRO A 188 15.73 -13.77 4.64
CA PRO A 188 17.00 -13.05 4.50
C PRO A 188 17.44 -12.89 3.04
N LYS A 189 17.35 -13.96 2.24
CA LYS A 189 17.69 -13.94 0.80
C LYS A 189 16.68 -13.12 0.00
N LEU A 190 15.40 -13.18 0.34
CA LEU A 190 14.38 -12.37 -0.32
C LEU A 190 14.68 -10.86 -0.18
N TYR A 191 15.14 -10.42 1.00
CA TYR A 191 15.55 -9.03 1.22
C TYR A 191 16.86 -8.65 0.51
N GLU A 192 17.73 -9.60 0.18
CA GLU A 192 18.88 -9.34 -0.71
C GLU A 192 18.41 -9.02 -2.14
N HIS A 193 17.30 -9.62 -2.58
CA HIS A 193 16.68 -9.31 -3.87
C HIS A 193 15.82 -8.05 -3.86
N CYS A 194 15.30 -7.64 -2.69
CA CYS A 194 14.41 -6.47 -2.54
C CYS A 194 14.99 -5.40 -1.58
N PRO A 195 16.17 -4.82 -1.86
CA PRO A 195 16.82 -3.86 -0.96
C PRO A 195 16.00 -2.58 -0.73
N LYS A 196 15.21 -2.09 -1.71
CA LYS A 196 14.39 -0.89 -1.51
C LYS A 196 13.21 -1.19 -0.58
N TRP A 197 12.58 -2.36 -0.74
CA TRP A 197 11.54 -2.79 0.18
C TRP A 197 12.08 -3.02 1.59
N LYS A 198 13.27 -3.61 1.70
CA LYS A 198 13.97 -3.74 2.98
C LYS A 198 14.12 -2.39 3.66
N GLU A 199 14.59 -1.37 2.94
CA GLU A 199 14.73 -0.01 3.48
C GLU A 199 13.40 0.58 3.94
N LEU A 200 12.34 0.45 3.12
CA LEU A 200 11.00 0.90 3.49
C LEU A 200 10.52 0.25 4.80
N GLU A 201 10.75 -1.05 4.97
CA GLU A 201 10.40 -1.74 6.21
C GLU A 201 11.24 -1.32 7.41
N MET A 202 12.54 -1.06 7.21
CA MET A 202 13.39 -0.53 8.27
C MET A 202 12.84 0.81 8.79
N LEU A 203 12.34 1.67 7.89
CA LEU A 203 11.73 2.95 8.25
C LEU A 203 10.36 2.76 8.92
N ALA A 204 9.47 1.94 8.34
CA ALA A 204 8.10 1.82 8.81
C ALA A 204 7.96 0.95 10.08
N TYR A 205 8.83 -0.05 10.27
CA TYR A 205 8.73 -1.02 11.36
C TYR A 205 9.95 -1.06 12.29
N GLY A 206 11.02 -0.31 12.02
CA GLY A 206 12.26 -0.36 12.79
C GLY A 206 13.09 -1.63 12.58
N GLY A 207 12.77 -2.43 11.56
CA GLY A 207 13.39 -3.73 11.31
C GLY A 207 12.70 -4.47 10.19
N VAL A 208 13.31 -5.53 9.67
CA VAL A 208 12.68 -6.46 8.71
C VAL A 208 11.85 -7.54 9.40
N GLU A 209 10.93 -8.17 8.67
CA GLU A 209 10.25 -9.38 9.15
C GLU A 209 11.27 -10.48 9.48
N LYS A 210 11.14 -11.08 10.66
CA LYS A 210 11.97 -12.20 11.14
C LYS A 210 11.18 -13.51 11.07
N ASN A 211 11.90 -14.64 10.98
CA ASN A 211 11.33 -15.99 10.95
C ASN A 211 10.50 -16.31 12.21
#